data_AF-B4D7X5-F1
#
_entry.id   AF-B4D7X5-F1
#
_cell.length_a   1.000
_cell.length_b   1.000
_cell.length_c   1.000
_cell.angle_alpha   90.00
_cell.angle_beta   90.00
_cell.angle_gamma   90.00
#
_symmetry.space_group_name_H-M   'P 1'
#
loop_
_entity.id
_entity.type
_entity.pdbx_description
1 polymer ?
#
loop_
_entity_poly.entity_id
_entity_poly.type
_entity_poly.pdbx_seq_one_letter_code
_entity_poly.pdbx_strand_id
1 'polypeptide(L)'
;MKTGVSEAIKEYPFSRNTFDLFGDSRFSCPALFPFMSTTTADFLLIDNSNSFTKFALSTRDKVGPARKLRTAELDASGLKNALFGWRWNATVLSSVVPAKGEVIADFLSPAPVIRVGPKTKLGVGIDYPQPKTIGGDRLANAAGAFAAFGAPIVVVDFGTAVTFDIVSAEGNYVGGVIAPGLEAMTDYLHQRTALLPKITLLEPPSAIGKSTKHAMLAGAVYGYRGLIREILQQIGKELGTKKLPVVATGGYAELIAAGLPEMKRVVPDLTLDGLRIIGRLNS
;
A
#
# COMPACT_ATOMS: atom_id res chain seq x y z
N MET A 1 -26.91 35.68 -18.14
CA MET A 1 -27.62 34.41 -17.91
C MET A 1 -26.67 33.45 -17.21
N LYS A 2 -27.04 32.99 -16.01
CA LYS A 2 -26.29 32.01 -15.22
C LYS A 2 -26.75 30.60 -15.59
N THR A 3 -25.84 29.70 -15.93
CA THR A 3 -26.01 28.24 -15.92
C THR A 3 -24.60 27.68 -15.70
N GLY A 4 -24.21 27.06 -14.58
CA GLY A 4 -24.96 26.28 -13.61
C GLY A 4 -24.80 24.79 -13.92
N VAL A 5 -23.57 24.26 -13.86
CA VAL A 5 -23.34 22.80 -13.87
C VAL A 5 -22.66 22.44 -12.56
N SER A 6 -23.43 21.73 -11.75
CA SER A 6 -23.12 21.22 -10.42
C SER A 6 -22.15 20.03 -10.51
N GLU A 7 -20.95 20.16 -9.94
CA GLU A 7 -20.07 19.04 -9.64
C GLU A 7 -20.65 18.21 -8.48
N ALA A 8 -21.08 16.99 -8.78
CA ALA A 8 -21.38 15.99 -7.75
C ALA A 8 -20.12 15.12 -7.53
N ILE A 9 -19.31 15.51 -6.54
CA ILE A 9 -18.24 14.66 -6.01
C ILE A 9 -18.92 13.55 -5.19
N LYS A 10 -18.88 12.31 -5.68
CA LYS A 10 -19.26 11.14 -4.89
C LYS A 10 -18.21 10.92 -3.80
N GLU A 11 -18.59 11.14 -2.55
CA GLU A 11 -17.80 10.73 -1.39
C GLU A 11 -17.77 9.19 -1.30
N TYR A 12 -16.57 8.62 -1.31
CA TYR A 12 -16.31 7.22 -0.99
C TYR A 12 -16.11 7.09 0.54
N PRO A 13 -16.83 6.21 1.25
CA PRO A 13 -16.72 6.13 2.70
C PRO A 13 -15.51 5.29 3.13
N PHE A 14 -14.42 5.96 3.56
CA PHE A 14 -13.40 5.33 4.41
C PHE A 14 -13.83 5.46 5.88
N SER A 15 -13.94 4.32 6.58
CA SER A 15 -14.27 4.29 8.00
C SER A 15 -13.10 4.76 8.85
N ARG A 16 -13.24 5.90 9.54
CA ARG A 16 -12.40 6.28 10.68
C ARG A 16 -12.90 5.54 11.93
N ASN A 17 -12.07 4.69 12.53
CA ASN A 17 -12.29 4.22 13.90
C ASN A 17 -11.17 4.77 14.78
N THR A 18 -11.50 5.80 15.56
CA THR A 18 -10.79 6.22 16.77
C THR A 18 -11.30 5.37 17.92
N PHE A 19 -10.43 4.60 18.57
CA PHE A 19 -10.72 3.99 19.87
C PHE A 19 -9.98 4.77 20.95
N ASP A 20 -10.76 5.33 21.87
CA ASP A 20 -10.29 6.01 23.08
C ASP A 20 -10.11 4.97 24.20
N LEU A 21 -9.00 5.09 24.94
CA LEU A 21 -8.66 4.26 26.09
C LEU A 21 -9.13 4.97 27.36
N PHE A 22 -9.74 4.23 28.29
CA PHE A 22 -9.47 4.17 29.74
C PHE A 22 -10.69 3.62 30.49
N GLY A 23 -10.45 2.70 31.44
CA GLY A 23 -11.35 2.53 32.59
C GLY A 23 -11.71 1.10 33.01
N ASP A 24 -10.88 0.56 33.88
CA ASP A 24 -11.27 -0.24 35.06
C ASP A 24 -11.43 -1.77 34.99
N SER A 25 -11.28 -2.33 36.17
CA SER A 25 -10.60 -3.58 36.49
C SER A 25 -11.54 -4.61 37.12
N ARG A 26 -11.19 -5.89 36.92
CA ARG A 26 -11.76 -7.11 37.51
C ARG A 26 -13.07 -7.59 36.87
N PHE A 27 -13.02 -8.60 36.01
CA PHE A 27 -13.96 -9.74 36.03
C PHE A 27 -13.32 -10.95 35.33
N SER A 28 -13.63 -12.12 35.87
CA SER A 28 -13.02 -13.43 35.63
C SER A 28 -13.06 -13.92 34.18
N CYS A 29 -11.99 -14.61 33.78
CA CYS A 29 -11.86 -15.37 32.54
C CYS A 29 -12.97 -16.43 32.36
N PRO A 30 -13.75 -16.37 31.27
CA PRO A 30 -14.41 -17.52 30.68
C PRO A 30 -13.61 -17.95 29.44
N ALA A 31 -13.37 -19.25 29.30
CA ALA A 31 -12.61 -19.87 28.21
C ALA A 31 -12.90 -19.26 26.82
N LEU A 32 -11.89 -18.63 26.22
CA LEU A 32 -11.90 -18.19 24.82
C LEU A 32 -11.79 -19.41 23.91
N PHE A 33 -12.91 -20.06 23.62
CA PHE A 33 -13.09 -20.70 22.33
C PHE A 33 -13.33 -19.57 21.32
N PRO A 34 -12.46 -19.35 20.31
CA PRO A 34 -12.69 -18.30 19.35
C PRO A 34 -13.92 -18.67 18.52
N PHE A 35 -14.94 -17.83 18.62
CA PHE A 35 -16.13 -17.80 17.78
C PHE A 35 -15.68 -17.90 16.32
N MET A 36 -15.83 -19.09 15.72
CA MET A 36 -15.56 -19.28 14.30
C MET A 36 -16.58 -18.43 13.53
N SER A 37 -16.11 -17.45 12.74
CA SER A 37 -16.97 -16.71 11.82
C SER A 37 -17.70 -17.72 10.91
N THR A 38 -19.02 -17.72 10.96
CA THR A 38 -19.87 -18.59 10.13
C THR A 38 -19.93 -18.14 8.67
N THR A 39 -19.45 -16.93 8.37
CA THR A 39 -19.49 -16.36 7.02
C THR A 39 -18.12 -16.52 6.34
N THR A 40 -18.11 -17.25 5.23
CA THR A 40 -16.96 -17.38 4.33
C THR A 40 -16.79 -16.10 3.51
N ALA A 41 -15.59 -15.54 3.49
CA ALA A 41 -15.27 -14.37 2.66
C ALA A 41 -15.16 -14.74 1.18
N ASP A 42 -15.33 -13.76 0.28
CA ASP A 42 -15.12 -13.99 -1.16
C ASP A 42 -13.65 -14.25 -1.45
N PHE A 43 -12.77 -13.43 -0.87
CA PHE A 43 -11.33 -13.48 -1.14
C PHE A 43 -10.49 -13.50 0.14
N LEU A 44 -9.41 -14.30 0.11
CA LEU A 44 -8.21 -14.04 0.88
C LEU A 44 -7.24 -13.24 -0.01
N LEU A 45 -6.91 -12.03 0.41
CA LEU A 45 -5.97 -11.15 -0.26
C LEU A 45 -4.62 -11.24 0.44
N ILE A 46 -3.57 -11.49 -0.32
CA ILE A 46 -2.20 -11.62 0.19
C ILE A 46 -1.28 -10.68 -0.59
N ASP A 47 -0.72 -9.71 0.11
CA ASP A 47 0.35 -8.85 -0.40
C ASP A 47 1.66 -9.26 0.28
N ASN A 48 2.49 -10.00 -0.43
CA ASN A 48 3.79 -10.50 0.04
C ASN A 48 4.92 -9.59 -0.44
N SER A 49 5.27 -8.63 0.41
CA SER A 49 6.36 -7.67 0.18
C SER A 49 7.63 -8.03 0.96
N ASN A 50 8.72 -7.30 0.73
CA ASN A 50 10.03 -7.60 1.33
C ASN A 50 10.05 -7.60 2.86
N SER A 51 9.44 -6.59 3.50
CA SER A 51 9.49 -6.45 4.96
C SER A 51 8.35 -7.21 5.65
N PHE A 52 7.14 -7.10 5.12
CA PHE A 52 5.94 -7.68 5.72
C PHE A 52 5.05 -8.30 4.64
N THR A 53 4.35 -9.36 5.02
CA THR A 53 3.24 -9.92 4.26
C THR A 53 1.94 -9.50 4.93
N LYS A 54 1.06 -8.85 4.18
CA LYS A 54 -0.29 -8.48 4.63
C LYS A 54 -1.29 -9.51 4.16
N PHE A 55 -2.23 -9.86 5.04
CA PHE A 55 -3.34 -10.75 4.74
C PHE A 55 -4.64 -10.04 5.09
N ALA A 56 -5.65 -10.10 4.22
CA ALA A 56 -6.98 -9.60 4.53
C ALA A 56 -8.04 -10.51 3.95
N LEU A 57 -9.13 -10.72 4.71
CA LEU A 57 -10.36 -11.24 4.13
C LEU A 57 -11.10 -10.09 3.45
N SER A 58 -11.79 -10.39 2.35
CA SER A 58 -12.55 -9.41 1.61
C SER A 58 -13.85 -10.01 1.10
N THR A 59 -14.91 -9.21 1.11
CA THR A 59 -16.05 -9.45 0.22
C THR A 59 -15.73 -8.89 -1.17
N ARG A 60 -16.63 -9.07 -2.14
CA ARG A 60 -16.53 -8.41 -3.44
C ARG A 60 -16.49 -6.88 -3.29
N ASP A 61 -17.09 -6.30 -2.25
CA ASP A 61 -17.23 -4.84 -2.16
C ASP A 61 -16.27 -4.18 -1.16
N LYS A 62 -15.80 -4.89 -0.14
CA LYS A 62 -14.99 -4.30 0.92
C LYS A 62 -13.89 -5.23 1.42
N VAL A 63 -12.71 -4.65 1.63
CA VAL A 63 -11.58 -5.27 2.32
C VAL A 63 -11.78 -5.16 3.84
N GLY A 64 -11.61 -6.28 4.53
CA GLY A 64 -11.63 -6.36 5.98
C GLY A 64 -10.31 -5.95 6.64
N PRO A 65 -10.20 -6.01 7.97
CA PRO A 65 -8.97 -5.65 8.68
C PRO A 65 -7.82 -6.57 8.27
N ALA A 66 -6.65 -5.96 8.04
CA ALA A 66 -5.46 -6.69 7.64
C ALA A 66 -4.69 -7.25 8.86
N ARG A 67 -4.19 -8.49 8.72
CA ARG A 67 -3.15 -9.07 9.57
C ARG A 67 -1.79 -8.88 8.90
N LYS A 68 -0.73 -8.69 9.68
CA LYS A 68 0.65 -8.54 9.19
C LYS A 68 1.54 -9.62 9.80
N LEU A 69 2.42 -10.18 8.97
CA LEU A 69 3.49 -11.10 9.38
C LEU A 69 4.81 -10.57 8.81
N ARG A 70 5.92 -10.66 9.54
CA ARG A 70 7.22 -10.36 8.95
C ARG A 70 7.51 -11.37 7.85
N THR A 71 7.91 -10.90 6.68
CA THR A 71 8.16 -11.81 5.55
C THR A 71 9.30 -12.81 5.84
N ALA A 72 10.24 -12.44 6.72
CA ALA A 72 11.27 -13.35 7.22
C ALA A 72 10.68 -14.56 7.98
N GLU A 73 9.58 -14.35 8.71
CA GLU A 73 8.86 -15.35 9.54
C GLU A 73 7.77 -16.10 8.74
N LEU A 74 7.69 -15.87 7.42
CA LEU A 74 6.71 -16.48 6.55
C LEU A 74 7.10 -17.92 6.24
N ASP A 75 6.69 -18.84 7.10
CA ASP A 75 6.76 -20.30 6.93
C ASP A 75 5.36 -20.93 7.17
N ALA A 76 5.27 -22.26 7.14
CA ALA A 76 4.01 -22.97 7.34
C ALA A 76 3.35 -22.68 8.71
N SER A 77 4.15 -22.49 9.77
CA SER A 77 3.64 -22.17 11.11
C SER A 77 3.13 -20.72 11.17
N GLY A 78 3.92 -19.78 10.64
CA GLY A 78 3.55 -18.37 10.50
C GLY A 78 2.26 -18.20 9.70
N LEU A 79 2.12 -18.92 8.58
CA LEU A 79 0.91 -18.93 7.75
C LEU A 79 -0.29 -19.51 8.50
N LYS A 80 -0.12 -20.65 9.16
CA LYS A 80 -1.19 -21.27 9.97
C LYS A 80 -1.70 -20.32 11.04
N ASN A 81 -0.80 -19.61 11.73
CA ASN A 81 -1.17 -18.63 12.75
C ASN A 81 -1.85 -17.39 12.13
N ALA A 82 -1.28 -16.85 11.05
CA ALA A 82 -1.80 -15.66 10.38
C ALA A 82 -3.21 -15.89 9.81
N LEU A 83 -3.50 -17.09 9.33
CA LEU A 83 -4.77 -17.46 8.70
C LEU A 83 -5.73 -18.18 9.66
N PHE A 84 -5.35 -18.35 10.94
CA PHE A 84 -6.16 -19.07 11.90
C PHE A 84 -7.57 -18.48 12.04
N GLY A 85 -8.58 -19.34 11.96
CA GLY A 85 -9.99 -19.00 12.08
C GLY A 85 -10.60 -18.30 10.86
N TRP A 86 -9.85 -18.10 9.77
CA TRP A 86 -10.35 -17.49 8.54
C TRP A 86 -10.87 -18.52 7.55
N ARG A 87 -11.91 -18.14 6.79
CA ARG A 87 -12.53 -18.95 5.73
C ARG A 87 -12.79 -18.06 4.53
N TRP A 88 -12.47 -18.55 3.34
CA TRP A 88 -12.61 -17.80 2.08
C TRP A 88 -12.86 -18.73 0.88
N ASN A 89 -13.34 -18.17 -0.24
CA ASN A 89 -13.62 -18.93 -1.47
C ASN A 89 -12.43 -18.98 -2.43
N ALA A 90 -11.73 -17.85 -2.64
CA ALA A 90 -10.59 -17.77 -3.54
C ALA A 90 -9.43 -16.97 -2.93
N THR A 91 -8.20 -17.23 -3.36
CA THR A 91 -7.02 -16.47 -2.93
C THR A 91 -6.50 -15.60 -4.07
N VAL A 92 -6.18 -14.34 -3.78
CA VAL A 92 -5.46 -13.43 -4.67
C VAL A 92 -4.11 -13.11 -4.04
N LEU A 93 -3.03 -13.44 -4.73
CA LEU A 93 -1.65 -13.32 -4.24
C LEU A 93 -0.86 -12.36 -5.13
N SER A 94 -0.42 -11.24 -4.55
CA SER A 94 0.73 -10.49 -5.04
C SER A 94 1.98 -10.89 -4.25
N SER A 95 3.08 -11.13 -4.94
CA SER A 95 4.37 -11.40 -4.30
C SER A 95 5.51 -10.76 -5.09
N VAL A 96 6.38 -10.03 -4.38
CA VAL A 96 7.67 -9.54 -4.89
C VAL A 96 8.84 -10.29 -4.27
N VAL A 97 8.57 -11.36 -3.51
CA VAL A 97 9.56 -12.25 -2.89
C VAL A 97 9.30 -13.67 -3.39
N PRO A 98 9.81 -14.07 -4.58
CA PRO A 98 9.38 -15.29 -5.27
C PRO A 98 9.43 -16.56 -4.42
N ALA A 99 10.52 -16.77 -3.67
CA ALA A 99 10.67 -17.93 -2.79
C ALA A 99 9.57 -18.01 -1.73
N LYS A 100 9.12 -16.87 -1.20
CA LYS A 100 8.04 -16.81 -0.22
C LYS A 100 6.66 -16.92 -0.87
N GLY A 101 6.52 -16.41 -2.10
CA GLY A 101 5.34 -16.63 -2.93
C GLY A 101 5.07 -18.12 -3.21
N GLU A 102 6.11 -18.94 -3.37
CA GLU A 102 5.98 -20.40 -3.49
C GLU A 102 5.54 -21.05 -2.18
N VAL A 103 6.17 -20.69 -1.04
CA VAL A 103 5.75 -21.19 0.29
C VAL A 103 4.26 -20.93 0.56
N ILE A 104 3.76 -19.76 0.20
CA ILE A 104 2.33 -19.43 0.34
C ILE A 104 1.47 -20.33 -0.55
N ALA A 105 1.84 -20.51 -1.81
CA ALA A 105 1.05 -21.31 -2.74
C ALA A 105 1.03 -22.80 -2.36
N ASP A 106 2.17 -23.34 -1.94
CA ASP A 106 2.28 -24.73 -1.47
C ASP A 106 1.42 -24.96 -0.23
N PHE A 107 1.43 -24.02 0.72
CA PHE A 107 0.60 -24.09 1.93
C PHE A 107 -0.90 -24.09 1.62
N LEU A 108 -1.31 -23.39 0.56
CA LEU A 108 -2.71 -23.26 0.14
C LEU A 108 -3.18 -24.39 -0.79
N SER A 109 -2.26 -25.23 -1.27
CA SER A 109 -2.58 -26.35 -2.16
C SER A 109 -3.55 -27.35 -1.50
N PRO A 110 -4.54 -27.92 -2.24
CA PRO A 110 -4.75 -27.82 -3.68
C PRO A 110 -5.66 -26.65 -4.12
N ALA A 111 -5.98 -25.70 -3.22
CA ALA A 111 -6.86 -24.59 -3.58
C ALA A 111 -6.20 -23.67 -4.63
N PRO A 112 -6.95 -23.21 -5.65
CA PRO A 112 -6.41 -22.34 -6.69
C PRO A 112 -6.03 -20.96 -6.12
N VAL A 113 -4.89 -20.44 -6.57
CA VAL A 113 -4.38 -19.10 -6.21
C VAL A 113 -4.28 -18.25 -7.46
N ILE A 114 -4.97 -17.11 -7.49
CA ILE A 114 -4.81 -16.08 -8.52
C ILE A 114 -3.52 -15.32 -8.21
N ARG A 115 -2.43 -15.68 -8.89
CA ARG A 115 -1.17 -14.92 -8.81
C ARG A 115 -1.26 -13.69 -9.70
N VAL A 116 -1.06 -12.52 -9.12
CA VAL A 116 -1.10 -11.24 -9.84
C VAL A 116 0.12 -11.13 -10.75
N GLY A 117 -0.14 -10.84 -12.02
CA GLY A 117 0.89 -10.59 -13.02
C GLY A 117 0.30 -9.94 -14.28
N PRO A 118 1.12 -9.72 -15.32
CA PRO A 118 0.70 -8.96 -16.51
C PRO A 118 -0.38 -9.63 -17.36
N LYS A 119 -0.67 -10.92 -17.14
CA LYS A 119 -1.74 -11.66 -17.84
C LYS A 119 -3.05 -11.69 -17.06
N THR A 120 -3.03 -11.25 -15.80
CA THR A 120 -4.22 -11.20 -14.95
C THR A 120 -5.15 -10.10 -15.47
N LYS A 121 -6.48 -10.25 -15.35
CA LYS A 121 -7.39 -9.14 -15.65
C LYS A 121 -7.26 -8.09 -14.54
N LEU A 122 -6.65 -6.94 -14.84
CA LEU A 122 -6.36 -5.89 -13.87
C LEU A 122 -7.41 -4.76 -13.84
N GLY A 123 -8.17 -4.59 -14.94
CA GLY A 123 -9.04 -3.43 -15.13
C GLY A 123 -8.30 -2.17 -15.58
N VAL A 124 -6.96 -2.21 -15.64
CA VAL A 124 -6.06 -1.22 -16.23
C VAL A 124 -5.23 -1.91 -17.32
N GLY A 125 -4.95 -1.23 -18.43
CA GLY A 125 -4.07 -1.74 -19.48
C GLY A 125 -2.59 -1.70 -19.06
N ILE A 126 -1.71 -2.30 -19.86
CA ILE A 126 -0.26 -2.25 -19.62
C ILE A 126 0.41 -1.82 -20.92
N ASP A 127 1.07 -0.67 -20.87
CA ASP A 127 1.95 -0.15 -21.93
C ASP A 127 3.35 0.00 -21.33
N TYR A 128 4.01 -1.13 -21.14
CA TYR A 128 5.34 -1.19 -20.55
C TYR A 128 6.18 -2.20 -21.34
N PRO A 129 7.42 -1.87 -21.77
CA PRO A 129 8.18 -2.73 -22.70
C PRO A 129 8.43 -4.16 -22.20
N GLN A 130 8.54 -4.34 -20.88
CA GLN A 130 8.76 -5.65 -20.26
C GLN A 130 7.72 -5.91 -19.16
N PRO A 131 6.45 -6.24 -19.49
CA PRO A 131 5.38 -6.34 -18.49
C PRO A 131 5.65 -7.35 -17.37
N LYS A 132 6.47 -8.38 -17.63
CA LYS A 132 6.81 -9.43 -16.66
C LYS A 132 7.73 -8.97 -15.53
N THR A 133 8.39 -7.82 -15.68
CA THR A 133 9.30 -7.28 -14.64
C THR A 133 8.57 -6.35 -13.67
N ILE A 134 7.29 -6.06 -13.91
CA ILE A 134 6.48 -5.24 -13.00
C ILE A 134 6.11 -6.09 -11.77
N GLY A 135 6.36 -5.54 -10.58
CA GLY A 135 5.92 -6.16 -9.32
C GLY A 135 4.40 -6.30 -9.23
N GLY A 136 3.91 -7.40 -8.67
CA GLY A 136 2.46 -7.63 -8.52
C GLY A 136 1.78 -6.59 -7.63
N ASP A 137 2.51 -6.02 -6.67
CA ASP A 137 2.09 -4.93 -5.78
C ASP A 137 1.84 -3.65 -6.57
N ARG A 138 2.74 -3.32 -7.51
CA ARG A 138 2.61 -2.17 -8.40
C ARG A 138 1.41 -2.31 -9.35
N LEU A 139 1.17 -3.51 -9.87
CA LEU A 139 -0.03 -3.81 -10.67
C LEU A 139 -1.31 -3.70 -9.83
N ALA A 140 -1.28 -4.17 -8.58
CA ALA A 140 -2.41 -4.02 -7.66
C ALA A 140 -2.67 -2.55 -7.32
N ASN A 141 -1.63 -1.77 -7.01
CA ASN A 141 -1.72 -0.34 -6.76
C ASN A 141 -2.37 0.39 -7.96
N ALA A 142 -1.92 0.11 -9.18
CA ALA A 142 -2.51 0.68 -10.39
C ALA A 142 -3.98 0.30 -10.57
N ALA A 143 -4.33 -0.97 -10.39
CA ALA A 143 -5.72 -1.46 -10.48
C ALA A 143 -6.63 -0.79 -9.44
N GLY A 144 -6.18 -0.71 -8.18
CA GLY A 144 -6.92 -0.08 -7.08
C GLY A 144 -7.12 1.42 -7.30
N ALA A 145 -6.07 2.13 -7.69
CA ALA A 145 -6.12 3.57 -7.94
C ALA A 145 -7.00 3.91 -9.15
N PHE A 146 -6.85 3.18 -10.25
CA PHE A 146 -7.66 3.37 -11.45
C PHE A 146 -9.14 3.11 -11.15
N ALA A 147 -9.47 2.02 -10.44
CA ALA A 147 -10.85 1.71 -10.09
C ALA A 147 -11.50 2.76 -9.16
N ALA A 148 -10.73 3.37 -8.26
CA ALA A 148 -11.23 4.36 -7.31
C ALA A 148 -11.29 5.78 -7.88
N PHE A 149 -10.35 6.15 -8.75
CA PHE A 149 -10.11 7.54 -9.13
C PHE A 149 -10.06 7.80 -10.64
N GLY A 150 -10.07 6.76 -11.47
CA GLY A 150 -9.92 6.88 -12.92
C GLY A 150 -8.48 7.19 -13.35
N ALA A 151 -8.34 7.75 -14.54
CA ALA A 151 -7.08 8.08 -15.18
C ALA A 151 -7.07 9.54 -15.71
N PRO A 152 -5.90 10.17 -15.86
CA PRO A 152 -4.58 9.69 -15.43
C PRO A 152 -4.46 9.72 -13.90
N ILE A 153 -3.62 8.85 -13.33
CA ILE A 153 -3.38 8.77 -11.89
C ILE A 153 -1.95 8.30 -11.61
N VAL A 154 -1.32 8.89 -10.60
CA VAL A 154 -0.05 8.41 -10.05
C VAL A 154 -0.26 7.90 -8.64
N VAL A 155 0.20 6.69 -8.37
CA VAL A 155 0.30 6.16 -7.00
C VAL A 155 1.70 6.40 -6.48
N VAL A 156 1.83 6.96 -5.29
CA VAL A 156 3.10 7.04 -4.55
C VAL A 156 3.02 6.10 -3.36
N ASP A 157 3.73 4.98 -3.42
CA ASP A 157 3.74 3.98 -2.34
C ASP A 157 4.97 4.15 -1.46
N PHE A 158 4.75 4.50 -0.19
CA PHE A 158 5.79 4.69 0.82
C PHE A 158 6.10 3.37 1.56
N GLY A 159 6.64 2.40 0.82
CA GLY A 159 7.08 1.10 1.33
C GLY A 159 8.58 1.04 1.65
N THR A 160 9.16 -0.17 1.60
CA THR A 160 10.61 -0.42 1.77
C THR A 160 11.43 0.38 0.74
N ALA A 161 10.93 0.46 -0.48
CA ALA A 161 11.28 1.47 -1.46
C ALA A 161 10.07 2.38 -1.65
N VAL A 162 10.29 3.60 -2.14
CA VAL A 162 9.19 4.43 -2.60
C VAL A 162 9.01 4.23 -4.09
N THR A 163 7.80 3.87 -4.50
CA THR A 163 7.47 3.69 -5.91
C THR A 163 6.48 4.73 -6.38
N PHE A 164 6.58 5.08 -7.65
CA PHE A 164 5.60 5.84 -8.38
C PHE A 164 5.02 4.91 -9.44
N ASP A 165 3.72 4.65 -9.40
CA ASP A 165 3.03 3.83 -10.40
C ASP A 165 2.14 4.73 -11.25
N ILE A 166 2.44 4.81 -12.53
CA ILE A 166 1.90 5.84 -13.42
C ILE A 166 0.89 5.18 -14.36
N VAL A 167 -0.35 5.64 -14.29
CA VAL A 167 -1.42 5.26 -15.22
C VAL A 167 -1.73 6.47 -16.10
N SER A 168 -1.57 6.32 -17.41
CA SER A 168 -1.82 7.36 -18.42
C SER A 168 -3.31 7.66 -18.56
N ALA A 169 -3.65 8.72 -19.30
CA ALA A 169 -5.04 9.12 -19.54
C ALA A 169 -5.85 8.05 -20.30
N GLU A 170 -5.19 7.21 -21.08
CA GLU A 170 -5.76 6.08 -21.81
C GLU A 170 -6.08 4.89 -20.88
N GLY A 171 -5.73 4.97 -19.60
CA GLY A 171 -5.96 3.90 -18.64
C GLY A 171 -4.94 2.77 -18.76
N ASN A 172 -3.72 3.06 -19.21
CA ASN A 172 -2.61 2.11 -19.26
C ASN A 172 -1.60 2.40 -18.15
N TYR A 173 -1.14 1.37 -17.45
CA TYR A 173 0.10 1.44 -16.68
C TYR A 173 1.25 1.66 -17.65
N VAL A 174 1.89 2.83 -17.59
CA VAL A 174 2.96 3.24 -18.53
C VAL A 174 4.36 3.15 -17.92
N GLY A 175 4.46 2.83 -16.63
CA GLY A 175 5.74 2.70 -15.94
C GLY A 175 5.73 3.41 -14.60
N GLY A 176 6.91 3.86 -14.19
CA GLY A 176 7.07 4.42 -12.88
C GLY A 176 8.50 4.75 -12.48
N VAL A 177 8.64 5.20 -11.23
CA VAL A 177 9.91 5.60 -10.62
C VAL A 177 10.11 4.80 -9.34
N ILE A 178 11.35 4.46 -9.01
CA ILE A 178 11.71 3.79 -7.76
C ILE A 178 12.77 4.64 -7.06
N ALA A 179 12.52 5.00 -5.81
CA ALA A 179 13.41 5.78 -4.96
C ALA A 179 13.67 5.04 -3.63
N PRO A 180 14.77 5.35 -2.91
CA PRO A 180 15.06 4.73 -1.62
C PRO A 180 13.98 5.05 -0.58
N GLY A 181 13.50 4.05 0.16
CA GLY A 181 12.53 4.25 1.25
C GLY A 181 13.08 5.13 2.38
N LEU A 182 12.18 5.82 3.10
CA LEU A 182 12.59 6.76 4.15
C LEU A 182 13.36 6.08 5.29
N GLU A 183 12.86 4.94 5.78
CA GLU A 183 13.55 4.15 6.81
C GLU A 183 14.94 3.71 6.32
N ALA A 184 15.04 3.21 5.09
CA ALA A 184 16.29 2.73 4.53
C ALA A 184 17.36 3.83 4.51
N MET A 185 16.99 5.08 4.17
CA MET A 185 17.93 6.20 4.21
C MET A 185 18.38 6.53 5.63
N THR A 186 17.46 6.61 6.60
CA THR A 186 17.83 6.95 7.98
C THR A 186 18.61 5.83 8.66
N ASP A 187 18.28 4.57 8.38
CA ASP A 187 19.01 3.41 8.86
C ASP A 187 20.41 3.35 8.24
N TYR A 188 20.55 3.68 6.95
CA TYR A 188 21.85 3.76 6.30
C TYR A 188 22.76 4.81 6.96
N LEU A 189 22.24 6.01 7.23
CA LEU A 189 22.98 7.07 7.93
C LEU A 189 23.45 6.62 9.31
N HIS A 190 22.58 5.97 10.08
CA HIS A 190 22.92 5.43 11.38
C HIS A 190 24.00 4.34 11.31
N GLN A 191 23.87 3.40 10.37
CA GLN A 191 24.80 2.27 10.23
C GLN A 191 26.18 2.67 9.68
N ARG A 192 26.25 3.75 8.90
CA ARG A 192 27.47 4.16 8.18
C ARG A 192 28.21 5.32 8.81
N THR A 193 27.79 5.79 9.98
CA THR A 193 28.45 6.90 10.66
C THR A 193 28.54 6.63 12.16
N ALA A 194 29.61 7.13 12.80
CA ALA A 194 29.82 6.90 14.23
C ALA A 194 28.91 7.74 15.14
N LEU A 195 28.40 8.88 14.64
CA LEU A 195 27.73 9.90 15.46
C LEU A 195 26.25 10.12 15.12
N LEU A 196 25.73 9.51 14.05
CA LEU A 196 24.31 9.66 13.71
C LEU A 196 23.49 8.58 14.44
N PRO A 197 22.57 8.97 15.33
CA PRO A 197 21.75 8.01 16.05
C PRO A 197 20.68 7.42 15.13
N LYS A 198 20.16 6.26 15.53
CA LYS A 198 18.88 5.79 14.99
C LYS A 198 17.78 6.79 15.37
N ILE A 199 16.93 7.13 14.39
CA ILE A 199 15.82 8.08 14.58
C ILE A 199 14.49 7.44 14.19
N THR A 200 13.42 7.91 14.81
CA THR A 200 12.05 7.61 14.41
C THR A 200 11.54 8.79 13.60
N LEU A 201 11.06 8.53 12.39
CA LEU A 201 10.57 9.56 11.48
C LEU A 201 9.27 10.17 12.01
N LEU A 202 9.30 11.49 12.20
CA LEU A 202 8.22 12.33 12.69
C LEU A 202 8.32 13.69 12.02
N GLU A 203 7.25 14.50 12.10
CA GLU A 203 7.28 15.86 11.56
C GLU A 203 8.37 16.68 12.27
N PRO A 204 9.35 17.25 11.53
CA PRO A 204 10.40 18.06 12.13
C PRO A 204 9.85 19.43 12.56
N PRO A 205 10.20 19.93 13.76
CA PRO A 205 9.68 21.22 14.26
C PRO A 205 10.22 22.44 13.51
N SER A 206 11.32 22.28 12.76
CA SER A 206 11.94 23.35 11.96
C SER A 206 12.81 22.74 10.86
N ALA A 207 12.99 23.48 9.76
CA ALA A 207 13.94 23.14 8.70
C ALA A 207 15.41 23.21 9.16
N ILE A 208 15.71 24.02 10.18
CA ILE A 208 17.06 24.15 10.74
C ILE A 208 17.11 23.37 12.05
N GLY A 209 17.62 22.14 11.99
CA GLY A 209 17.82 21.30 13.17
C GLY A 209 18.86 21.88 14.13
N LYS A 210 18.51 21.98 15.41
CA LYS A 210 19.41 22.41 16.50
C LYS A 210 20.01 21.25 17.31
N SER A 211 19.84 20.03 16.81
CA SER A 211 20.48 18.80 17.29
C SER A 211 20.68 17.86 16.12
N THR A 212 21.58 16.89 16.23
CA THR A 212 21.81 15.87 15.18
C THR A 212 20.51 15.17 14.79
N LYS A 213 19.68 14.77 15.77
CA LYS A 213 18.37 14.14 15.53
C LYS A 213 17.43 15.06 14.74
N HIS A 214 17.31 16.32 15.13
CA HIS A 214 16.45 17.28 14.42
C HIS A 214 16.98 17.59 13.01
N ALA A 215 18.30 17.68 12.82
CA ALA A 215 18.90 17.90 11.51
C ALA A 215 18.64 16.71 10.57
N MET A 216 18.79 15.48 11.06
CA MET A 216 18.45 14.26 10.31
C MET A 216 16.96 14.20 9.98
N LEU A 217 16.07 14.53 10.92
CA LEU A 217 14.62 14.57 10.67
C LEU A 217 14.23 15.60 9.62
N ALA A 218 14.80 16.81 9.71
CA ALA A 218 14.57 17.86 8.71
C ALA A 218 15.03 17.41 7.32
N GLY A 219 16.24 16.84 7.21
CA GLY A 219 16.77 16.31 5.96
C GLY A 219 15.91 15.17 5.39
N ALA A 220 15.50 14.23 6.23
CA ALA A 220 14.67 13.11 5.83
C ALA A 220 13.29 13.58 5.33
N VAL A 221 12.53 14.33 6.14
CA VAL A 221 11.15 14.70 5.80
C VAL A 221 11.08 15.77 4.72
N TYR A 222 11.77 16.91 4.89
CA TYR A 222 11.70 17.99 3.90
C TYR A 222 12.44 17.62 2.60
N GLY A 223 13.56 16.91 2.70
CA GLY A 223 14.28 16.41 1.54
C GLY A 223 13.42 15.46 0.72
N TYR A 224 12.71 14.53 1.37
CA TYR A 224 11.81 13.64 0.65
C TYR A 224 10.63 14.37 0.01
N ARG A 225 10.05 15.35 0.71
CA ARG A 225 9.01 16.19 0.10
C ARG A 225 9.51 16.90 -1.16
N GLY A 226 10.75 17.37 -1.16
CA GLY A 226 11.43 17.92 -2.34
C GLY A 226 11.59 16.90 -3.46
N LEU A 227 12.10 15.70 -3.14
CA LEU A 227 12.25 14.58 -4.09
C LEU A 227 10.92 14.20 -4.75
N ILE A 228 9.86 14.03 -3.97
CA ILE A 228 8.53 13.67 -4.49
C ILE A 228 8.02 14.78 -5.42
N ARG A 229 8.12 16.05 -5.01
CA ARG A 229 7.65 17.18 -5.81
C ARG A 229 8.36 17.24 -7.18
N GLU A 230 9.67 17.10 -7.18
CA GLU A 230 10.46 17.12 -8.42
C GLU A 230 10.06 15.97 -9.35
N ILE A 231 9.96 14.74 -8.83
CA ILE A 231 9.57 13.58 -9.63
C ILE A 231 8.15 13.77 -10.21
N LEU A 232 7.17 14.19 -9.41
CA LEU A 232 5.81 14.46 -9.89
C LEU A 232 5.79 15.56 -10.96
N GLN A 233 6.63 16.59 -10.81
CA GLN A 233 6.75 17.64 -11.81
C GLN A 233 7.28 17.10 -13.14
N GLN A 234 8.30 16.24 -13.12
CA GLN A 234 8.84 15.63 -14.33
C GLN A 234 7.83 14.69 -14.99
N ILE A 235 7.14 13.85 -14.20
CA ILE A 235 6.05 12.99 -14.70
C ILE A 235 4.95 13.84 -15.36
N GLY A 236 4.55 14.95 -14.74
CA GLY A 236 3.56 15.86 -15.30
C GLY A 236 3.98 16.46 -16.64
N LYS A 237 5.26 16.82 -16.79
CA LYS A 237 5.82 17.30 -18.07
C LYS A 237 5.77 16.22 -19.15
N GLU A 238 6.19 14.99 -18.83
CA GLU A 238 6.18 13.86 -19.77
C GLU A 238 4.76 13.49 -20.22
N LEU A 239 3.80 13.51 -19.30
CA LEU A 239 2.38 13.26 -19.60
C LEU A 239 1.67 14.47 -20.23
N GLY A 240 2.35 15.61 -20.39
CA GLY A 240 1.74 16.84 -20.94
C GLY A 240 0.61 17.42 -20.09
N THR A 241 0.53 17.09 -18.79
CA THR A 241 -0.54 17.56 -17.89
C THR A 241 -0.03 18.49 -16.80
N LYS A 242 -0.76 19.59 -16.58
CA LYS A 242 -0.52 20.50 -15.45
C LYS A 242 -1.17 20.04 -14.16
N LYS A 243 -2.18 19.17 -14.23
CA LYS A 243 -2.90 18.62 -13.08
C LYS A 243 -2.74 17.12 -13.12
N LEU A 244 -1.84 16.63 -12.27
CA LEU A 244 -1.58 15.20 -12.10
C LEU A 244 -2.30 14.74 -10.83
N PRO A 245 -3.37 13.94 -10.93
CA PRO A 245 -3.96 13.31 -9.76
C PRO A 245 -2.93 12.38 -9.11
N VAL A 246 -2.78 12.49 -7.79
CA VAL A 246 -1.86 11.66 -7.01
C VAL A 246 -2.59 11.05 -5.82
N VAL A 247 -2.38 9.76 -5.61
CA VAL A 247 -2.77 9.04 -4.39
C VAL A 247 -1.53 8.48 -3.71
N ALA A 248 -1.45 8.65 -2.39
CA ALA A 248 -0.39 8.09 -1.58
C ALA A 248 -0.87 6.85 -0.82
N THR A 249 0.00 5.87 -0.64
CA THR A 249 -0.22 4.67 0.19
C THR A 249 1.09 4.29 0.89
N GLY A 250 1.07 3.31 1.79
CA GLY A 250 2.26 2.86 2.51
C GLY A 250 2.48 3.58 3.84
N GLY A 251 3.49 3.12 4.59
CA GLY A 251 3.63 3.42 6.02
C GLY A 251 3.93 4.89 6.35
N TYR A 252 4.63 5.59 5.45
CA TYR A 252 4.99 7.01 5.63
C TYR A 252 4.16 7.98 4.78
N ALA A 253 3.08 7.49 4.15
CA ALA A 253 2.23 8.30 3.29
C ALA A 253 1.68 9.52 4.01
N GLU A 254 1.08 9.33 5.20
CA GLU A 254 0.47 10.42 5.96
C GLU A 254 1.49 11.49 6.36
N LEU A 255 2.64 11.07 6.88
CA LEU A 255 3.72 11.97 7.29
C LEU A 255 4.17 12.86 6.13
N ILE A 256 4.40 12.25 4.96
CA ILE A 256 4.94 12.98 3.81
C ILE A 256 3.86 13.81 3.11
N ALA A 257 2.64 13.28 2.97
CA ALA A 257 1.50 13.97 2.37
C ALA A 257 1.06 15.21 3.17
N ALA A 258 1.21 15.23 4.50
CA ALA A 258 0.81 16.35 5.35
C ALA A 258 1.41 17.72 4.92
N GLY A 259 2.59 17.72 4.27
CA GLY A 259 3.25 18.92 3.77
C GLY A 259 3.34 19.01 2.24
N LEU A 260 2.54 18.23 1.51
CA LEU A 260 2.56 18.17 0.04
C LEU A 260 1.16 18.38 -0.55
N PRO A 261 0.84 19.58 -1.06
CA PRO A 261 -0.44 19.89 -1.68
C PRO A 261 -0.81 19.00 -2.88
N GLU A 262 0.19 18.41 -3.52
CA GLU A 262 0.05 17.48 -4.64
C GLU A 262 -0.59 16.15 -4.21
N MET A 263 -0.41 15.73 -2.95
CA MET A 263 -0.87 14.44 -2.42
C MET A 263 -2.04 14.62 -1.45
N LYS A 264 -3.22 14.94 -1.98
CA LYS A 264 -4.43 15.17 -1.16
C LYS A 264 -5.11 13.91 -0.66
N ARG A 265 -4.78 12.75 -1.23
CA ARG A 265 -5.45 11.48 -0.93
C ARG A 265 -4.44 10.49 -0.42
N VAL A 266 -4.67 9.98 0.78
CA VAL A 266 -3.93 8.86 1.37
C VAL A 266 -4.89 7.69 1.50
N VAL A 267 -4.53 6.54 0.94
CA VAL A 267 -5.33 5.31 0.98
C VAL A 267 -4.44 4.19 1.52
N PRO A 268 -4.45 3.92 2.85
CA PRO A 268 -3.48 3.02 3.49
C PRO A 268 -3.47 1.58 2.98
N ASP A 269 -4.63 1.08 2.52
CA ASP A 269 -4.82 -0.29 2.07
C ASP A 269 -5.04 -0.40 0.55
N LEU A 270 -4.56 0.59 -0.22
CA LEU A 270 -4.74 0.66 -1.68
C LEU A 270 -4.34 -0.62 -2.40
N THR A 271 -3.23 -1.24 -2.00
CA THR A 271 -2.73 -2.48 -2.59
C THR A 271 -3.73 -3.62 -2.39
N LEU A 272 -4.28 -3.76 -1.18
CA LEU A 272 -5.30 -4.78 -0.88
C LEU A 272 -6.60 -4.49 -1.64
N ASP A 273 -7.01 -3.23 -1.74
CA ASP A 273 -8.14 -2.86 -2.60
C ASP A 273 -7.91 -3.23 -4.06
N GLY A 274 -6.69 -3.03 -4.57
CA GLY A 274 -6.26 -3.51 -5.87
C GLY A 274 -6.40 -5.02 -6.04
N LEU A 275 -5.93 -5.79 -5.07
CA LEU A 275 -6.07 -7.26 -5.08
C LEU A 275 -7.54 -7.69 -5.06
N ARG A 276 -8.41 -6.98 -4.33
CA ARG A 276 -9.87 -7.23 -4.34
C ARG A 276 -10.46 -7.01 -5.73
N ILE A 277 -10.12 -5.90 -6.38
CA ILE A 277 -10.57 -5.60 -7.75
C ILE A 277 -10.11 -6.69 -8.71
N ILE A 278 -8.84 -7.08 -8.63
CA ILE A 278 -8.29 -8.17 -9.44
C ILE A 278 -9.02 -9.48 -9.17
N GLY A 279 -9.29 -9.82 -7.90
CA GLY A 279 -10.07 -11.00 -7.53
C GLY A 279 -11.44 -11.04 -8.22
N ARG A 280 -12.18 -9.94 -8.18
CA ARG A 280 -13.50 -9.83 -8.84
C ARG A 280 -13.45 -10.05 -10.35
N LEU A 281 -12.39 -9.61 -11.01
CA LEU A 281 -12.26 -9.71 -12.47
C LEU A 281 -11.87 -11.12 -12.93
N ASN A 282 -11.35 -11.95 -12.03
CA ASN A 282 -10.80 -13.28 -12.33
C ASN A 282 -11.53 -14.42 -11.60
N SER A 283 -12.71 -14.17 -11.00
CA SER A 283 -13.52 -15.16 -10.28
C SER A 283 -15.02 -15.14 -10.58
#